data_AF-I1WDZ5-F1
#
_entry.id   AF-I1WDZ5-F1
#
_cell.length_a   1.000
_cell.length_b   1.000
_cell.length_c   1.000
_cell.angle_alpha   90.00
_cell.angle_beta   90.00
_cell.angle_gamma   90.00
#
_symmetry.space_group_name_H-M   'P 1'
#
loop_
_entity.id
_entity.type
_entity.pdbx_description
1 polymer ?
#
loop_
_entity_poly.entity_id
_entity_poly.type
_entity_poly.pdbx_seq_one_letter_code
_entity_poly.pdbx_strand_id
1 'polypeptide(L)'
;MRQTRIGSLAYGLRHLRRAPDMAALRAAASPEELARLALIPAGRNLGVSVSFLPAHLRAEATAALLACRVLDAFEDLSDRAVASSAVLAAADYLNSTTDTPPPALPAVAAEARDSEAVDRLLAERIGDIRALLSALSAEGRKRVGAVIADVAGVMARNLDAPLSRVVYSEGVLGRVTHYACALVAEDVLSEADLRELTGCVAVIAQSANDLRDNEFEIYGVADREELKRMVMLQLLAPALGGFALLARLGPGTPSRGARAAMAYMTITTTAFLCSVVDAPSPYRRKLGAALLAASSATYWDRMLDRVRRTADLAIHRMLDASPDFADGANQATEVLGAGDPRSKPTSLVPLIVDTTFALVQTLPEAPLTGELPDAEVRTMMIADHLAFGAMERVPPHEPEALQALATRLQLAALDTSTQGSRP
;
A
#
# COMPACT_ATOMS: atom_id res chain seq x y z
N MET A 1 -30.52 2.81 16.60
CA MET A 1 -30.98 3.27 15.26
C MET A 1 -30.07 2.68 14.19
N ARG A 2 -30.61 1.94 13.20
CA ARG A 2 -29.81 1.36 12.09
C ARG A 2 -29.34 2.49 11.16
N GLN A 3 -28.09 2.91 11.27
CA GLN A 3 -27.49 3.84 10.29
C GLN A 3 -27.29 3.10 8.96
N THR A 4 -27.79 3.71 7.89
CA THR A 4 -27.62 3.23 6.52
C THR A 4 -26.15 3.36 6.10
N ARG A 5 -25.70 2.54 5.13
CA ARG A 5 -24.34 2.56 4.55
C ARG A 5 -23.87 3.95 4.08
N ILE A 6 -24.82 4.83 3.76
CA ILE A 6 -24.57 6.22 3.36
C ILE A 6 -24.17 7.08 4.57
N GLY A 7 -24.78 6.84 5.74
CA GLY A 7 -24.46 7.56 6.98
C GLY A 7 -23.04 7.30 7.47
N SER A 8 -22.55 6.06 7.40
CA SER A 8 -21.17 5.72 7.77
C SER A 8 -20.14 6.33 6.81
N LEU A 9 -20.42 6.37 5.51
CA LEU A 9 -19.54 6.98 4.51
C LEU A 9 -19.49 8.51 4.64
N ALA A 10 -20.65 9.15 4.87
CA ALA A 10 -20.72 10.59 5.11
C ALA A 10 -20.02 10.99 6.41
N TYR A 11 -20.15 10.17 7.47
CA TYR A 11 -19.39 10.34 8.70
C TYR A 11 -17.88 10.23 8.46
N GLY A 12 -17.41 9.18 7.77
CA GLY A 12 -15.99 8.96 7.50
C GLY A 12 -15.33 10.08 6.69
N LEU A 13 -15.99 10.58 5.65
CA LEU A 13 -15.46 11.69 4.85
C LEU A 13 -15.40 13.01 5.63
N ARG A 14 -16.32 13.21 6.59
CA ARG A 14 -16.35 14.43 7.41
C ARG A 14 -15.28 14.44 8.50
N HIS A 15 -14.85 13.27 8.97
CA HIS A 15 -13.92 13.12 10.09
C HIS A 15 -12.50 12.71 9.68
N LEU A 16 -12.26 12.37 8.41
CA LEU A 16 -10.95 12.02 7.85
C LEU A 16 -9.83 13.06 8.08
N ARG A 17 -10.19 14.31 8.41
CA ARG A 17 -9.25 15.42 8.68
C ARG A 17 -9.56 16.17 9.98
N ARG A 18 -10.40 15.60 10.85
CA ARG A 18 -10.73 16.21 12.15
C ARG A 18 -10.00 15.44 13.24
N ALA A 19 -9.59 16.16 14.28
CA ALA A 19 -9.08 15.53 15.49
C ALA A 19 -10.11 14.50 16.02
N PRO A 20 -9.66 13.33 16.48
CA PRO A 20 -10.54 12.31 17.03
C PRO A 20 -11.20 12.81 18.32
N ASP A 21 -12.48 12.50 18.48
CA ASP A 21 -13.19 12.76 19.74
C ASP A 21 -12.79 11.70 20.77
N MET A 22 -11.66 11.95 21.45
CA MET A 22 -11.11 11.05 22.46
C MET A 22 -12.04 10.88 23.66
N ALA A 23 -12.89 11.87 23.97
CA ALA A 23 -13.87 11.76 25.04
C ALA A 23 -14.97 10.75 24.65
N ALA A 24 -15.49 10.84 23.43
CA ALA A 24 -16.47 9.88 22.92
C ALA A 24 -15.90 8.45 22.81
N LEU A 25 -14.65 8.30 22.39
CA LEU A 25 -13.98 7.00 22.34
C LEU A 25 -13.84 6.36 23.72
N ARG A 26 -13.44 7.13 24.73
CA ARG A 26 -13.37 6.63 26.13
C ARG A 26 -14.74 6.29 26.69
N ALA A 27 -15.75 7.09 26.35
CA ALA A 27 -17.13 6.92 26.82
C ALA A 27 -17.92 5.83 26.09
N ALA A 28 -17.33 5.16 25.08
CA ALA A 28 -17.99 4.10 24.34
C ALA A 28 -18.51 2.98 25.27
N ALA A 29 -19.82 2.70 25.20
CA ALA A 29 -20.50 1.81 26.13
C ALA A 29 -20.42 0.34 25.73
N SER A 30 -20.03 0.03 24.49
CA SER A 30 -19.87 -1.34 23.99
C SER A 30 -18.70 -1.47 23.00
N PRO A 31 -18.20 -2.70 22.76
CA PRO A 31 -17.20 -2.96 21.74
C PRO A 31 -17.59 -2.46 20.34
N GLU A 32 -18.85 -2.65 19.95
CA GLU A 32 -19.37 -2.22 18.65
C GLU A 32 -19.45 -0.69 18.53
N GLU A 33 -19.78 -0.02 19.63
CA GLU A 33 -19.75 1.44 19.68
C GLU A 33 -18.33 1.97 19.57
N LEU A 34 -17.39 1.40 20.32
CA LEU A 34 -15.97 1.73 20.22
C LEU A 34 -15.47 1.53 18.78
N ALA A 35 -15.75 0.37 18.19
CA ALA A 35 -15.33 0.06 16.82
C ALA A 35 -15.87 1.07 15.80
N ARG A 36 -17.14 1.45 15.91
CA ARG A 36 -17.78 2.43 15.03
C ARG A 36 -17.12 3.82 15.15
N LEU A 37 -16.78 4.24 16.35
CA LEU A 37 -16.15 5.53 16.62
C LEU A 37 -14.67 5.52 16.18
N ALA A 38 -13.96 4.41 16.41
CA ALA A 38 -12.53 4.28 16.18
C ALA A 38 -12.15 3.96 14.72
N LEU A 39 -13.04 3.34 13.93
CA LEU A 39 -12.69 2.81 12.60
C LEU A 39 -12.04 3.84 11.67
N ILE A 40 -12.59 5.05 11.59
CA ILE A 40 -12.04 6.11 10.71
C ILE A 40 -10.84 6.82 11.35
N PRO A 41 -10.85 7.20 12.64
CA PRO A 41 -9.66 7.74 13.30
C PRO A 41 -8.44 6.82 13.21
N ALA A 42 -8.63 5.53 13.46
CA ALA A 42 -7.54 4.54 13.47
C ALA A 42 -7.15 4.11 12.04
N GLY A 43 -8.12 3.86 11.17
CA GLY A 43 -7.88 3.34 9.81
C GLY A 43 -7.80 4.37 8.69
N ARG A 44 -8.16 5.64 8.93
CA ARG A 44 -8.21 6.73 7.92
C ARG A 44 -8.91 6.30 6.62
N ASN A 45 -8.21 6.34 5.48
CA ASN A 45 -8.75 5.94 4.18
C ASN A 45 -9.12 4.44 4.16
N LEU A 46 -8.38 3.58 4.87
CA LEU A 46 -8.71 2.17 5.01
C LEU A 46 -10.00 1.98 5.81
N GLY A 47 -10.22 2.77 6.87
CA GLY A 47 -11.48 2.78 7.63
C GLY A 47 -12.69 3.21 6.77
N VAL A 48 -12.51 4.17 5.87
CA VAL A 48 -13.53 4.50 4.85
C VAL A 48 -13.74 3.35 3.87
N SER A 49 -12.67 2.68 3.44
CA SER A 49 -12.75 1.52 2.56
C SER A 49 -13.54 0.36 3.14
N VAL A 50 -13.31 0.04 4.42
CA VAL A 50 -14.09 -0.96 5.18
C VAL A 50 -15.58 -0.61 5.18
N SER A 51 -15.94 0.67 5.23
CA SER A 51 -17.35 1.11 5.17
C SER A 51 -18.05 0.79 3.84
N PHE A 52 -17.33 0.54 2.75
CA PHE A 52 -17.93 0.04 1.51
C PHE A 52 -18.24 -1.45 1.54
N LEU A 53 -17.65 -2.24 2.44
CA LEU A 53 -17.85 -3.68 2.43
C LEU A 53 -19.29 -4.09 2.80
N PRO A 54 -19.78 -5.23 2.28
CA PRO A 54 -21.00 -5.88 2.78
C PRO A 54 -20.96 -6.09 4.30
N ALA A 55 -22.12 -6.14 4.97
CA ALA A 55 -22.17 -6.15 6.44
C ALA A 55 -21.36 -7.28 7.09
N HIS A 56 -21.43 -8.50 6.54
CA HIS A 56 -20.68 -9.66 7.06
C HIS A 56 -19.16 -9.48 6.90
N LEU A 57 -18.69 -8.98 5.76
CA LEU A 57 -17.26 -8.69 5.55
C LEU A 57 -16.78 -7.46 6.32
N ARG A 58 -17.68 -6.51 6.58
CA ARG A 58 -17.36 -5.28 7.32
C ARG A 58 -17.05 -5.57 8.77
N ALA A 59 -17.80 -6.46 9.43
CA ALA A 59 -17.55 -6.83 10.81
C ALA A 59 -16.16 -7.48 10.95
N GLU A 60 -15.86 -8.46 10.08
CA GLU A 60 -14.56 -9.15 10.04
C GLU A 60 -13.41 -8.18 9.77
N ALA A 61 -13.52 -7.34 8.73
CA ALA A 61 -12.51 -6.35 8.38
C ALA A 61 -12.32 -5.26 9.45
N THR A 62 -13.38 -4.87 10.17
CA THR A 62 -13.29 -3.92 11.28
C THR A 62 -12.52 -4.52 12.45
N ALA A 63 -12.84 -5.75 12.84
CA ALA A 63 -12.14 -6.44 13.91
C ALA A 63 -10.67 -6.67 13.56
N ALA A 64 -10.38 -7.12 12.33
CA ALA A 64 -9.01 -7.30 11.84
C ALA A 64 -8.21 -5.99 11.84
N LEU A 65 -8.79 -4.90 11.34
CA LEU A 65 -8.13 -3.59 11.31
C LEU A 65 -7.82 -3.09 12.72
N LEU A 66 -8.79 -3.11 13.64
CA LEU A 66 -8.58 -2.63 14.99
C LEU A 66 -7.60 -3.51 15.77
N ALA A 67 -7.61 -4.82 15.54
CA ALA A 67 -6.61 -5.74 16.10
C ALA A 67 -5.19 -5.40 15.60
N CYS A 68 -5.02 -5.14 14.30
CA CYS A 68 -3.72 -4.70 13.77
C CYS A 68 -3.29 -3.36 14.37
N ARG A 69 -4.20 -2.40 14.57
CA ARG A 69 -3.88 -1.13 15.25
C ARG A 69 -3.48 -1.30 16.71
N VAL A 70 -4.02 -2.30 17.40
CA VAL A 70 -3.55 -2.67 18.74
C VAL A 70 -2.11 -3.22 18.68
N LEU A 71 -1.79 -4.07 17.69
CA LEU A 71 -0.41 -4.54 17.50
C LEU A 71 0.55 -3.39 17.21
N ASP A 72 0.19 -2.48 16.29
CA ASP A 72 0.95 -1.26 16.00
C ASP A 72 1.20 -0.44 17.29
N ALA A 73 0.18 -0.31 18.15
CA ALA A 73 0.33 0.40 19.43
C ALA A 73 1.40 -0.24 20.33
N PHE A 74 1.47 -1.57 20.38
CA PHE A 74 2.50 -2.28 21.15
C PHE A 74 3.87 -2.24 20.47
N GLU A 75 3.93 -2.20 19.15
CA GLU A 75 5.19 -2.04 18.41
C GLU A 75 5.80 -0.66 18.64
N ASP A 76 4.99 0.40 18.49
CA ASP A 76 5.46 1.79 18.45
C ASP A 76 5.60 2.42 19.84
N LEU A 77 4.73 2.05 20.79
CA LEU A 77 4.61 2.75 22.08
C LEU A 77 5.20 1.99 23.27
N SER A 78 5.62 0.74 23.09
CA SER A 78 6.30 -0.02 24.14
C SER A 78 7.76 0.38 24.27
N ASP A 79 8.34 0.19 25.47
CA ASP A 79 9.79 0.30 25.62
C ASP A 79 10.50 -0.72 24.72
N ARG A 80 11.55 -0.26 24.00
CA ARG A 80 12.25 -1.08 23.00
C ARG A 80 12.71 -2.43 23.53
N ALA A 81 13.09 -2.50 24.82
CA ALA A 81 13.56 -3.71 25.47
C ALA A 81 12.50 -4.82 25.59
N VAL A 82 11.20 -4.46 25.56
CA VAL A 82 10.09 -5.41 25.75
C VAL A 82 9.11 -5.45 24.58
N ALA A 83 9.21 -4.51 23.63
CA ALA A 83 8.29 -4.35 22.52
C ALA A 83 8.02 -5.65 21.74
N SER A 84 9.06 -6.42 21.40
CA SER A 84 8.93 -7.71 20.69
C SER A 84 8.03 -8.68 21.46
N SER A 85 8.30 -8.88 22.75
CA SER A 85 7.49 -9.75 23.61
C SER A 85 6.07 -9.20 23.85
N ALA A 86 5.90 -7.87 23.92
CA ALA A 86 4.61 -7.24 24.13
C ALA A 86 3.67 -7.41 22.94
N VAL A 87 4.20 -7.27 21.71
CA VAL A 87 3.45 -7.51 20.47
C VAL A 87 2.98 -8.96 20.38
N LEU A 88 3.86 -9.92 20.68
CA LEU A 88 3.50 -11.35 20.69
C LEU A 88 2.44 -11.67 21.76
N ALA A 89 2.60 -11.12 22.98
CA ALA A 89 1.61 -11.29 24.05
C ALA A 89 0.24 -10.69 23.68
N ALA A 90 0.22 -9.54 23.01
CA ALA A 90 -1.01 -8.93 22.52
C ALA A 90 -1.69 -9.80 21.46
N ALA A 91 -0.92 -10.38 20.53
CA ALA A 91 -1.43 -11.30 19.52
C ALA A 91 -2.02 -12.57 20.14
N ASP A 92 -1.31 -13.18 21.10
CA ASP A 92 -1.79 -14.36 21.82
C ASP A 92 -3.07 -14.06 22.62
N TYR A 93 -3.16 -12.89 23.24
CA TYR A 93 -4.35 -12.46 23.95
C TYR A 93 -5.54 -12.25 23.02
N LEU A 94 -5.34 -11.55 21.90
CA LEU A 94 -6.37 -11.30 20.87
C LEU A 94 -6.87 -12.61 20.24
N ASN A 95 -5.96 -13.57 20.05
CA ASN A 95 -6.27 -14.91 19.54
C ASN A 95 -6.88 -15.85 20.57
N SER A 96 -7.03 -15.41 21.82
CA SER A 96 -7.48 -16.24 22.95
C SER A 96 -6.61 -17.48 23.18
N THR A 97 -5.33 -17.43 22.82
CA THR A 97 -4.30 -18.40 23.21
C THR A 97 -4.00 -18.27 24.70
N THR A 98 -4.10 -17.06 25.24
CA THR A 98 -3.96 -16.75 26.67
C THR A 98 -5.07 -15.83 27.15
N ASP A 99 -5.43 -15.94 28.43
CA ASP A 99 -6.36 -15.04 29.12
C ASP A 99 -5.65 -13.86 29.81
N THR A 100 -4.31 -13.87 29.81
CA THR A 100 -3.52 -12.80 30.42
C THR A 100 -3.30 -11.69 29.40
N PRO A 101 -3.77 -10.44 29.66
CA PRO A 101 -3.50 -9.33 28.76
C PRO A 101 -1.99 -8.97 28.74
N PRO A 102 -1.50 -8.37 27.65
CA PRO A 102 -0.13 -7.87 27.59
C PRO A 102 0.12 -6.79 28.66
N PRO A 103 1.39 -6.53 29.04
CA PRO A 103 1.74 -5.42 29.93
C PRO A 103 1.18 -4.09 29.43
N ALA A 104 0.76 -3.22 30.34
CA ALA A 104 0.25 -1.90 29.97
C ALA A 104 1.35 -1.05 29.31
N LEU A 105 0.96 -0.26 28.30
CA LEU A 105 1.85 0.70 27.66
C LEU A 105 2.32 1.76 28.67
N PRO A 106 3.58 2.25 28.56
CA PRO A 106 4.13 3.26 29.46
C PRO A 106 3.32 4.56 29.39
N ALA A 107 3.11 5.23 30.53
CA ALA A 107 2.38 6.48 30.59
C ALA A 107 3.07 7.60 29.78
N VAL A 108 2.32 8.41 29.03
CA VAL A 108 2.91 9.51 28.23
C VAL A 108 3.26 10.69 29.16
N ALA A 109 4.47 11.24 29.00
CA ALA A 109 4.85 12.50 29.63
C ALA A 109 4.58 13.74 28.73
N ALA A 110 4.34 13.54 27.43
CA ALA A 110 4.16 14.59 26.41
C ALA A 110 2.81 14.47 25.67
N GLU A 111 2.44 15.50 24.90
CA GLU A 111 1.26 15.47 24.02
C GLU A 111 1.47 14.47 22.88
N ALA A 112 0.75 13.35 22.93
CA ALA A 112 0.78 12.33 21.86
C ALA A 112 0.13 12.86 20.58
N ARG A 113 0.60 12.39 19.41
CA ARG A 113 -0.09 12.67 18.13
C ARG A 113 -1.50 12.07 18.19
N ASP A 114 -2.47 12.69 17.51
CA ASP A 114 -3.86 12.22 17.47
C ASP A 114 -4.00 10.73 17.12
N SER A 115 -3.17 10.20 16.23
CA SER A 115 -3.17 8.76 15.90
C SER A 115 -2.66 7.89 17.03
N GLU A 116 -1.54 8.28 17.67
CA GLU A 116 -0.98 7.56 18.82
C GLU A 116 -1.96 7.56 20.00
N ALA A 117 -2.70 8.65 20.19
CA ALA A 117 -3.73 8.73 21.22
C ALA A 117 -4.86 7.71 20.97
N VAL A 118 -5.27 7.52 19.71
CA VAL A 118 -6.27 6.51 19.33
C VAL A 118 -5.71 5.10 19.51
N ASP A 119 -4.49 4.83 19.02
CA ASP A 119 -3.87 3.49 19.11
C ASP A 119 -3.66 3.06 20.56
N ARG A 120 -3.19 3.98 21.41
CA ARG A 120 -3.08 3.78 22.85
C ARG A 120 -4.43 3.47 23.49
N LEU A 121 -5.47 4.22 23.17
CA LEU A 121 -6.81 3.95 23.68
C LEU A 121 -7.30 2.56 23.25
N LEU A 122 -7.03 2.15 22.02
CA LEU A 122 -7.36 0.80 21.54
C LEU A 122 -6.59 -0.28 22.29
N ALA A 123 -5.31 -0.07 22.62
CA ALA A 123 -4.51 -0.97 23.43
C ALA A 123 -5.01 -1.04 24.89
N GLU A 124 -5.38 0.09 25.51
CA GLU A 124 -6.01 0.14 26.83
C GLU A 124 -7.35 -0.61 26.84
N ARG A 125 -8.10 -0.53 25.74
CA ARG A 125 -9.39 -1.21 25.51
C ARG A 125 -9.22 -2.53 24.74
N ILE A 126 -8.05 -3.19 24.80
CA ILE A 126 -7.78 -4.43 24.05
C ILE A 126 -8.82 -5.53 24.31
N GLY A 127 -9.40 -5.58 25.51
CA GLY A 127 -10.48 -6.51 25.85
C GLY A 127 -11.73 -6.35 24.98
N ASP A 128 -12.10 -5.12 24.59
CA ASP A 128 -13.21 -4.89 23.67
C ASP A 128 -12.86 -5.35 22.25
N ILE A 129 -11.61 -5.18 21.83
CA ILE A 129 -11.15 -5.66 20.52
C ILE A 129 -11.16 -7.20 20.48
N ARG A 130 -10.74 -7.86 21.56
CA ARG A 130 -10.88 -9.31 21.73
C ARG A 130 -12.35 -9.75 21.71
N ALA A 131 -13.26 -8.97 22.29
CA ALA A 131 -14.70 -9.27 22.23
C ALA A 131 -15.25 -9.18 20.80
N LEU A 132 -14.83 -8.18 20.00
CA LEU A 132 -15.18 -8.09 18.58
C LEU A 132 -14.70 -9.30 17.78
N LEU A 133 -13.45 -9.75 18.02
CA LEU A 133 -12.92 -10.96 17.39
C LEU A 133 -13.72 -12.20 17.80
N SER A 134 -14.05 -12.32 19.08
CA SER A 134 -14.82 -13.45 19.61
C SER A 134 -16.24 -13.53 19.03
N ALA A 135 -16.84 -12.39 18.68
CA ALA A 135 -18.16 -12.31 18.04
C ALA A 135 -18.18 -12.72 16.56
N LEU A 136 -17.02 -12.90 15.91
CA LEU A 136 -16.94 -13.39 14.54
C LEU A 136 -17.36 -14.87 14.45
N SER A 137 -17.70 -15.31 13.23
CA SER A 137 -17.90 -16.74 12.95
C SER A 137 -16.61 -17.53 13.21
N ALA A 138 -16.71 -18.84 13.44
CA ALA A 138 -15.54 -19.69 13.67
C ALA A 138 -14.49 -19.56 12.54
N GLU A 139 -14.95 -19.53 11.29
CA GLU A 139 -14.08 -19.33 10.12
C GLU A 139 -13.47 -17.92 10.09
N GLY A 140 -14.25 -16.89 10.41
CA GLY A 140 -13.74 -15.52 10.50
C GLY A 140 -12.66 -15.39 11.59
N ARG A 141 -12.88 -15.98 12.76
CA ARG A 141 -11.89 -16.03 13.85
C ARG A 141 -10.61 -16.72 13.42
N LYS A 142 -10.73 -17.87 12.76
CA LYS A 142 -9.57 -18.62 12.27
C LYS A 142 -8.75 -17.81 11.26
N ARG A 143 -9.42 -17.19 10.28
CA ARG A 143 -8.75 -16.36 9.27
C ARG A 143 -8.06 -15.14 9.89
N VAL A 144 -8.80 -14.36 10.67
CA VAL A 144 -8.26 -13.14 11.28
C VAL A 144 -7.15 -13.48 12.28
N GLY A 145 -7.31 -14.55 13.06
CA GLY A 145 -6.29 -14.95 14.03
C GLY A 145 -4.98 -15.41 13.38
N ALA A 146 -5.05 -16.08 12.22
CA ALA A 146 -3.86 -16.40 11.44
C ALA A 146 -3.12 -15.14 10.95
N VAL A 147 -3.86 -14.12 10.51
CA VAL A 147 -3.27 -12.83 10.09
C VAL A 147 -2.63 -12.11 11.27
N ILE A 148 -3.33 -12.04 12.41
CA ILE A 148 -2.81 -11.41 13.64
C ILE A 148 -1.50 -12.07 14.07
N ALA A 149 -1.45 -13.41 14.09
CA ALA A 149 -0.26 -14.16 14.48
C ALA A 149 0.92 -13.92 13.52
N ASP A 150 0.67 -13.92 12.21
CA ASP A 150 1.72 -13.74 11.20
C ASP A 150 2.29 -12.30 11.23
N VAL A 151 1.40 -11.30 11.28
CA VAL A 151 1.79 -9.88 11.38
C VAL A 151 2.59 -9.62 12.67
N ALA A 152 2.10 -10.11 13.82
CA ALA A 152 2.82 -9.99 15.08
C ALA A 152 4.20 -10.66 15.05
N GLY A 153 4.31 -11.81 14.39
CA GLY A 153 5.59 -12.50 14.19
C GLY A 153 6.57 -11.68 13.33
N VAL A 154 6.09 -10.99 12.31
CA VAL A 154 6.93 -10.09 11.48
C VAL A 154 7.39 -8.88 12.29
N MET A 155 6.48 -8.23 13.02
CA MET A 155 6.80 -7.08 13.88
C MET A 155 7.84 -7.45 14.94
N ALA A 156 7.63 -8.57 15.65
CA ALA A 156 8.57 -9.07 16.65
C ALA A 156 9.97 -9.32 16.06
N ARG A 157 10.06 -9.99 14.90
CA ARG A 157 11.34 -10.19 14.21
C ARG A 157 12.02 -8.87 13.86
N ASN A 158 11.28 -7.88 13.39
CA ASN A 158 11.81 -6.55 13.06
C ASN A 158 12.30 -5.78 14.29
N LEU A 159 11.63 -5.96 15.43
CA LEU A 159 12.03 -5.39 16.71
C LEU A 159 13.33 -6.03 17.24
N ASP A 160 13.50 -7.34 17.04
CA ASP A 160 14.71 -8.08 17.44
C ASP A 160 15.89 -7.82 16.50
N ALA A 161 15.64 -7.83 15.19
CA ALA A 161 16.62 -7.58 14.14
C ALA A 161 15.96 -6.83 12.98
N PRO A 162 16.39 -5.59 12.67
CA PRO A 162 15.78 -4.79 11.61
C PRO A 162 15.68 -5.56 10.29
N LEU A 163 14.46 -5.65 9.75
CA LEU A 163 14.20 -6.25 8.44
C LEU A 163 14.37 -5.19 7.35
N SER A 164 14.61 -5.62 6.11
CA SER A 164 14.53 -4.69 4.99
C SER A 164 13.13 -4.12 4.86
N ARG A 165 13.01 -2.89 4.35
CA ARG A 165 11.72 -2.20 4.33
C ARG A 165 10.67 -2.94 3.49
N VAL A 166 11.10 -3.56 2.39
CA VAL A 166 10.26 -4.41 1.54
C VAL A 166 9.75 -5.61 2.33
N VAL A 167 10.63 -6.37 2.98
CA VAL A 167 10.27 -7.58 3.73
C VAL A 167 9.32 -7.26 4.88
N TYR A 168 9.60 -6.19 5.62
CA TYR A 168 8.69 -5.73 6.67
C TYR A 168 7.33 -5.32 6.09
N SER A 169 7.29 -4.49 5.05
CA SER A 169 6.05 -4.00 4.43
C SER A 169 5.17 -5.14 3.90
N GLU A 170 5.78 -6.13 3.23
CA GLU A 170 5.07 -7.31 2.73
C GLU A 170 4.61 -8.22 3.88
N GLY A 171 5.41 -8.35 4.94
CA GLY A 171 5.08 -9.16 6.11
C GLY A 171 4.01 -8.55 7.03
N VAL A 172 3.87 -7.22 7.08
CA VAL A 172 2.81 -6.56 7.88
C VAL A 172 1.62 -6.21 6.99
N LEU A 173 1.73 -5.14 6.21
CA LEU A 173 0.63 -4.61 5.41
C LEU A 173 0.31 -5.51 4.21
N GLY A 174 1.29 -6.27 3.71
CA GLY A 174 1.10 -7.24 2.63
C GLY A 174 0.20 -8.38 3.07
N ARG A 175 0.38 -8.91 4.27
CA ARG A 175 -0.49 -9.94 4.85
C ARG A 175 -1.91 -9.45 5.08
N VAL A 176 -2.06 -8.23 5.60
CA VAL A 176 -3.37 -7.60 5.79
C VAL A 176 -4.07 -7.37 4.45
N THR A 177 -3.33 -6.85 3.46
CA THR A 177 -3.86 -6.58 2.11
C THR A 177 -4.21 -7.89 1.40
N HIS A 178 -3.38 -8.92 1.53
CA HIS A 178 -3.61 -10.25 0.98
C HIS A 178 -4.90 -10.85 1.52
N TYR A 179 -5.04 -10.87 2.85
CA TYR A 179 -6.26 -11.30 3.51
C TYR A 179 -7.49 -10.51 3.03
N ALA A 180 -7.39 -9.18 2.97
CA ALA A 180 -8.49 -8.34 2.53
C ALA A 180 -8.90 -8.61 1.06
N CYS A 181 -7.92 -8.82 0.17
CA CYS A 181 -8.18 -9.13 -1.23
C CYS A 181 -8.72 -10.55 -1.42
N ALA A 182 -8.15 -11.55 -0.74
CA ALA A 182 -8.65 -12.93 -0.76
C ALA A 182 -10.11 -13.02 -0.28
N LEU A 183 -10.47 -12.23 0.73
CA LEU A 183 -11.83 -12.17 1.27
C LEU A 183 -12.88 -11.66 0.27
N VAL A 184 -12.48 -10.81 -0.67
CA VAL A 184 -13.44 -10.09 -1.55
C VAL A 184 -13.34 -10.46 -3.02
N ALA A 185 -12.22 -11.04 -3.43
CA ALA A 185 -11.87 -11.37 -4.81
C ALA A 185 -11.30 -12.80 -4.91
N GLU A 186 -11.84 -13.71 -4.10
CA GLU A 186 -11.57 -15.14 -4.17
C GLU A 186 -11.66 -15.63 -5.63
N ASP A 187 -10.67 -16.44 -6.03
CA ASP A 187 -10.54 -17.03 -7.37
C ASP A 187 -10.43 -16.08 -8.57
N VAL A 188 -10.23 -14.76 -8.35
CA VAL A 188 -10.00 -13.82 -9.46
C VAL A 188 -8.57 -13.91 -10.00
N LEU A 189 -7.60 -14.21 -9.12
CA LEU A 189 -6.19 -14.40 -9.44
C LEU A 189 -5.68 -15.71 -8.83
N SER A 190 -4.57 -16.23 -9.35
CA SER A 190 -3.84 -17.30 -8.68
C SER A 190 -3.36 -16.81 -7.31
N GLU A 191 -3.18 -17.71 -6.34
CA GLU A 191 -2.62 -17.34 -5.02
C GLU A 191 -1.26 -16.65 -5.15
N ALA A 192 -0.42 -17.08 -6.09
CA ALA A 192 0.87 -16.46 -6.35
C ALA A 192 0.74 -15.01 -6.86
N ASP A 193 -0.10 -14.80 -7.88
CA ASP A 193 -0.39 -13.46 -8.44
C ASP A 193 -1.01 -12.54 -7.37
N LEU A 194 -1.89 -13.08 -6.53
CA LEU A 194 -2.55 -12.34 -5.47
C LEU A 194 -1.56 -11.90 -4.39
N ARG A 195 -0.65 -12.79 -3.97
CA ARG A 195 0.44 -12.46 -3.04
C ARG A 195 1.36 -11.40 -3.62
N GLU A 196 1.75 -11.53 -4.87
CA GLU A 196 2.61 -10.54 -5.54
C GLU A 196 1.94 -9.17 -5.61
N LEU A 197 0.68 -9.10 -6.06
CA LEU A 197 -0.11 -7.87 -6.09
C LEU A 197 -0.23 -7.22 -4.71
N THR A 198 -0.59 -8.01 -3.71
CA THR A 198 -0.87 -7.50 -2.35
C THR A 198 0.40 -7.05 -1.65
N GLY A 199 1.53 -7.73 -1.90
CA GLY A 199 2.87 -7.26 -1.51
C GLY A 199 3.23 -5.93 -2.17
N CYS A 200 2.92 -5.75 -3.46
CA CYS A 200 3.15 -4.48 -4.16
C CYS A 200 2.35 -3.34 -3.55
N VAL A 201 1.03 -3.54 -3.38
CA VAL A 201 0.15 -2.54 -2.78
C VAL A 201 0.60 -2.19 -1.36
N ALA A 202 1.10 -3.16 -0.61
CA ALA A 202 1.60 -2.95 0.74
C ALA A 202 2.88 -2.13 0.80
N VAL A 203 3.89 -2.44 -0.02
CA VAL A 203 5.09 -1.57 -0.15
C VAL A 203 4.68 -0.15 -0.55
N ILE A 204 3.71 -0.03 -1.46
CA ILE A 204 3.22 1.28 -1.92
C ILE A 204 2.56 2.07 -0.77
N ALA A 205 1.70 1.41 -0.01
CA ALA A 205 0.98 2.05 1.08
C ALA A 205 1.89 2.31 2.29
N GLN A 206 2.87 1.44 2.55
CA GLN A 206 3.79 1.61 3.66
C GLN A 206 4.73 2.78 3.44
N SER A 207 5.38 2.87 2.28
CA SER A 207 6.27 4.01 2.04
C SER A 207 5.48 5.34 1.99
N ALA A 208 4.21 5.31 1.57
CA ALA A 208 3.33 6.48 1.69
C ALA A 208 3.09 6.89 3.15
N ASN A 209 2.99 5.94 4.09
CA ASN A 209 2.92 6.24 5.52
C ASN A 209 4.24 6.83 6.00
N ASP A 210 5.36 6.22 5.66
CA ASP A 210 6.70 6.62 6.13
C ASP A 210 7.03 8.06 5.71
N LEU A 211 6.65 8.43 4.49
CA LEU A 211 6.79 9.78 3.98
C LEU A 211 5.86 10.80 4.65
N ARG A 212 4.63 10.38 5.01
CA ARG A 212 3.71 11.24 5.77
C ARG A 212 4.27 11.51 7.17
N ASP A 213 4.88 10.49 7.77
CA ASP A 213 5.30 10.50 9.16
C ASP A 213 6.76 11.01 9.33
N ASN A 214 7.47 11.24 8.20
CA ASN A 214 8.84 11.76 8.10
C ASN A 214 9.90 10.82 8.71
N GLU A 215 9.82 9.55 8.33
CA GLU A 215 10.70 8.48 8.83
C GLU A 215 12.13 8.55 8.25
N PHE A 216 12.89 9.60 8.56
CA PHE A 216 14.24 9.82 8.00
C PHE A 216 15.21 8.67 8.31
N GLU A 217 15.19 8.18 9.55
CA GLU A 217 16.12 7.15 10.03
C GLU A 217 15.97 5.82 9.27
N ILE A 218 14.74 5.45 8.90
CA ILE A 218 14.44 4.20 8.16
C ILE A 218 15.16 4.19 6.81
N TYR A 219 15.30 5.35 6.18
CA TYR A 219 15.90 5.50 4.86
C TYR A 219 17.36 5.95 4.92
N GLY A 220 17.90 6.25 6.10
CA GLY A 220 19.26 6.76 6.26
C GLY A 220 19.47 8.13 5.61
N VAL A 221 18.40 8.93 5.48
CA VAL A 221 18.41 10.23 4.79
C VAL A 221 18.50 11.38 5.77
N ALA A 222 19.11 12.48 5.33
CA ALA A 222 19.35 13.63 6.20
C ALA A 222 18.17 14.62 6.22
N ASP A 223 17.36 14.64 5.15
CA ASP A 223 16.28 15.61 5.00
C ASP A 223 15.04 15.07 4.28
N ARG A 224 14.03 15.92 4.23
CA ARG A 224 12.72 15.62 3.64
C ARG A 224 12.73 15.53 2.13
N GLU A 225 13.59 16.26 1.44
CA GLU A 225 13.65 16.18 -0.02
C GLU A 225 14.33 14.89 -0.47
N GLU A 226 15.34 14.44 0.27
CA GLU A 226 15.97 13.13 0.06
C GLU A 226 15.02 11.98 0.41
N LEU A 227 14.28 12.07 1.52
CA LEU A 227 13.22 11.11 1.86
C LEU A 227 12.17 11.03 0.75
N LYS A 228 11.68 12.19 0.29
CA LYS A 228 10.73 12.27 -0.83
C LYS A 228 11.29 11.57 -2.06
N ARG A 229 12.54 11.86 -2.45
CA ARG A 229 13.17 11.24 -3.62
C ARG A 229 13.22 9.71 -3.45
N MET A 230 13.79 9.21 -2.36
CA MET A 230 13.93 7.77 -2.12
C MET A 230 12.58 7.05 -2.05
N VAL A 231 11.64 7.59 -1.28
CA VAL A 231 10.31 7.00 -1.14
C VAL A 231 9.55 7.06 -2.46
N MET A 232 9.53 8.20 -3.15
CA MET A 232 8.83 8.29 -4.43
C MET A 232 9.44 7.33 -5.45
N LEU A 233 10.75 7.10 -5.46
CA LEU A 233 11.37 6.06 -6.31
C LEU A 233 10.91 4.63 -5.93
N GLN A 234 10.90 4.29 -4.64
CA GLN A 234 10.40 3.00 -4.15
C GLN A 234 8.89 2.80 -4.34
N LEU A 235 8.13 3.88 -4.49
CA LEU A 235 6.69 3.84 -4.69
C LEU A 235 6.30 3.83 -6.16
N LEU A 236 6.94 4.67 -6.97
CA LEU A 236 6.56 4.91 -8.35
C LEU A 236 6.88 3.71 -9.23
N ALA A 237 8.04 3.07 -9.06
CA ALA A 237 8.41 1.88 -9.84
C ALA A 237 7.44 0.69 -9.59
N PRO A 238 7.15 0.30 -8.33
CA PRO A 238 6.13 -0.71 -8.05
C PRO A 238 4.70 -0.27 -8.37
N ALA A 239 4.37 1.02 -8.31
CA ALA A 239 3.01 1.50 -8.59
C ALA A 239 2.56 1.15 -10.01
N LEU A 240 3.47 1.16 -10.98
CA LEU A 240 3.15 0.85 -12.38
C LEU A 240 2.56 -0.55 -12.49
N GLY A 241 3.24 -1.52 -11.89
CA GLY A 241 2.79 -2.90 -11.92
C GLY A 241 1.76 -3.26 -10.87
N GLY A 242 1.77 -2.62 -9.69
CA GLY A 242 0.69 -2.70 -8.72
C GLY A 242 -0.65 -2.29 -9.33
N PHE A 243 -0.70 -1.19 -10.10
CA PHE A 243 -1.94 -0.76 -10.76
C PHE A 243 -2.34 -1.66 -11.93
N ALA A 244 -1.38 -2.25 -12.65
CA ALA A 244 -1.68 -3.24 -13.69
C ALA A 244 -2.26 -4.52 -13.12
N LEU A 245 -1.66 -5.06 -12.06
CA LEU A 245 -2.17 -6.23 -11.36
C LEU A 245 -3.55 -5.94 -10.72
N LEU A 246 -3.74 -4.75 -10.15
CA LEU A 246 -5.04 -4.34 -9.59
C LEU A 246 -6.14 -4.26 -10.67
N ALA A 247 -5.78 -3.95 -11.92
CA ALA A 247 -6.70 -3.97 -13.05
C ALA A 247 -7.45 -5.30 -13.19
N ARG A 248 -6.77 -6.40 -12.86
CA ARG A 248 -7.31 -7.76 -12.98
C ARG A 248 -8.32 -8.07 -11.87
N LEU A 249 -8.09 -7.57 -10.65
CA LEU A 249 -8.99 -7.78 -9.52
C LEU A 249 -10.33 -7.07 -9.69
N GLY A 250 -10.32 -5.82 -10.15
CA GLY A 250 -11.48 -4.95 -10.11
C GLY A 250 -12.73 -5.53 -10.80
N PRO A 251 -12.71 -5.78 -12.11
CA PRO A 251 -13.87 -6.31 -12.82
C PRO A 251 -14.30 -7.71 -12.36
N GLY A 252 -13.36 -8.56 -11.92
CA GLY A 252 -13.62 -9.92 -11.44
C GLY A 252 -14.22 -9.99 -10.03
N THR A 253 -13.99 -8.97 -9.20
CA THR A 253 -14.52 -8.89 -7.82
C THR A 253 -16.05 -8.80 -7.86
N PRO A 254 -16.82 -9.75 -7.29
CA PRO A 254 -18.29 -9.75 -7.41
C PRO A 254 -18.96 -8.58 -6.69
N SER A 255 -18.45 -8.22 -5.50
CA SER A 255 -19.05 -7.18 -4.66
C SER A 255 -18.74 -5.78 -5.18
N ARG A 256 -19.79 -5.04 -5.58
CA ARG A 256 -19.68 -3.60 -5.91
C ARG A 256 -19.08 -2.78 -4.76
N GLY A 257 -19.32 -3.21 -3.51
CA GLY A 257 -18.72 -2.57 -2.34
C GLY A 257 -17.21 -2.78 -2.26
N ALA A 258 -16.76 -4.01 -2.49
CA ALA A 258 -15.33 -4.31 -2.51
C ALA A 258 -14.62 -3.61 -3.67
N ARG A 259 -15.23 -3.57 -4.87
CA ARG A 259 -14.70 -2.77 -5.99
C ARG A 259 -14.57 -1.29 -5.62
N ALA A 260 -15.57 -0.73 -4.95
CA ALA A 260 -15.51 0.67 -4.50
C ALA A 260 -14.42 0.90 -3.45
N ALA A 261 -14.21 -0.04 -2.53
CA ALA A 261 -13.12 0.02 -1.55
C ALA A 261 -11.75 0.02 -2.25
N MET A 262 -11.51 -0.91 -3.17
CA MET A 262 -10.25 -0.98 -3.93
C MET A 262 -10.01 0.28 -4.76
N ALA A 263 -11.02 0.74 -5.51
CA ALA A 263 -10.92 1.97 -6.29
C ALA A 263 -10.64 3.18 -5.38
N TYR A 264 -11.29 3.26 -4.22
CA TYR A 264 -11.09 4.35 -3.28
C TYR A 264 -9.66 4.36 -2.72
N MET A 265 -9.13 3.22 -2.28
CA MET A 265 -7.74 3.10 -1.84
C MET A 265 -6.77 3.51 -2.95
N THR A 266 -6.96 2.99 -4.15
CA THR A 266 -6.12 3.32 -5.33
C THR A 266 -6.08 4.81 -5.59
N ILE A 267 -7.25 5.45 -5.67
CA ILE A 267 -7.38 6.88 -5.96
C ILE A 267 -6.78 7.73 -4.83
N THR A 268 -7.01 7.35 -3.56
CA THR A 268 -6.56 8.14 -2.41
C THR A 268 -5.07 8.01 -2.16
N THR A 269 -4.51 6.81 -2.26
CA THR A 269 -3.06 6.58 -2.18
C THR A 269 -2.36 7.31 -3.32
N THR A 270 -2.81 7.14 -4.58
CA THR A 270 -2.23 7.88 -5.73
C THR A 270 -2.30 9.39 -5.51
N ALA A 271 -3.45 9.91 -5.04
CA ALA A 271 -3.60 11.34 -4.79
C ALA A 271 -2.66 11.88 -3.72
N PHE A 272 -2.39 11.10 -2.66
CA PHE A 272 -1.41 11.46 -1.65
C PHE A 272 -0.01 11.54 -2.27
N LEU A 273 0.39 10.52 -3.03
CA LEU A 273 1.70 10.49 -3.68
C LEU A 273 1.90 11.62 -4.68
N CYS A 274 0.89 11.92 -5.49
CA CYS A 274 0.96 13.07 -6.39
C CYS A 274 1.17 14.37 -5.60
N SER A 275 0.48 14.54 -4.47
CA SER A 275 0.59 15.78 -3.68
C SER A 275 1.95 15.97 -3.00
N VAL A 276 2.73 14.92 -2.81
CA VAL A 276 4.09 15.01 -2.23
C VAL A 276 5.03 15.77 -3.16
N VAL A 277 4.87 15.58 -4.47
CA VAL A 277 5.69 16.18 -5.53
C VAL A 277 4.93 17.29 -6.27
N ASP A 278 3.97 17.89 -5.57
CA ASP A 278 3.10 18.97 -6.06
C ASP A 278 2.32 18.64 -7.35
N ALA A 279 2.24 17.37 -7.75
CA ALA A 279 1.48 16.90 -8.90
C ALA A 279 -0.03 16.90 -8.62
N PRO A 280 -0.87 17.17 -9.64
CA PRO A 280 -2.31 17.19 -9.46
C PRO A 280 -2.85 15.81 -9.07
N SER A 281 -3.79 15.76 -8.13
CA SER A 281 -4.50 14.51 -7.79
C SER A 281 -5.30 13.98 -8.99
N PRO A 282 -5.37 12.64 -9.21
CA PRO A 282 -6.08 12.07 -10.34
C PRO A 282 -7.54 12.48 -10.37
N TYR A 283 -8.18 12.57 -9.19
CA TYR A 283 -9.57 12.99 -9.05
C TYR A 283 -9.75 14.05 -7.98
N ARG A 284 -10.55 15.09 -8.28
CA ARG A 284 -11.03 16.04 -7.27
C ARG A 284 -12.06 15.38 -6.34
N ARG A 285 -13.03 14.65 -6.91
CA ARG A 285 -14.09 13.94 -6.18
C ARG A 285 -13.79 12.44 -6.07
N LYS A 286 -12.90 12.08 -5.14
CA LYS A 286 -12.37 10.71 -4.97
C LYS A 286 -13.45 9.66 -4.74
N LEU A 287 -14.40 9.95 -3.84
CA LEU A 287 -15.54 9.06 -3.56
C LEU A 287 -16.39 8.77 -4.80
N GLY A 288 -16.79 9.83 -5.52
CA GLY A 288 -17.63 9.69 -6.71
C GLY A 288 -16.94 8.87 -7.80
N ALA A 289 -15.64 9.11 -8.02
CA ALA A 289 -14.83 8.34 -8.95
C ALA A 289 -14.74 6.85 -8.56
N ALA A 290 -14.53 6.54 -7.28
CA ALA A 290 -14.51 5.16 -6.80
C ALA A 290 -15.86 4.44 -7.01
N LEU A 291 -16.98 5.12 -6.74
CA LEU A 291 -18.32 4.56 -6.95
C LEU A 291 -18.66 4.35 -8.44
N LEU A 292 -18.14 5.21 -9.31
CA LEU A 292 -18.26 5.06 -10.77
C LEU A 292 -17.41 3.90 -11.27
N ALA A 293 -16.14 3.81 -10.86
CA ALA A 293 -15.26 2.69 -11.20
C ALA A 293 -15.85 1.35 -10.77
N ALA A 294 -16.46 1.28 -9.58
CA ALA A 294 -17.12 0.07 -9.09
C ALA A 294 -18.37 -0.36 -9.91
N SER A 295 -18.92 0.53 -10.74
CA SER A 295 -20.17 0.30 -11.46
C SER A 295 -20.00 -0.42 -12.80
N SER A 296 -18.84 -0.31 -13.44
CA SER A 296 -18.56 -1.02 -14.70
C SER A 296 -17.06 -1.19 -14.96
N ALA A 297 -16.69 -2.23 -15.71
CA ALA A 297 -15.33 -2.46 -16.15
C ALA A 297 -14.78 -1.26 -16.96
N THR A 298 -15.58 -0.65 -17.83
CA THR A 298 -15.15 0.52 -18.60
C THR A 298 -14.76 1.72 -17.71
N TYR A 299 -15.53 1.98 -16.64
CA TYR A 299 -15.17 3.06 -15.72
C TYR A 299 -13.98 2.69 -14.83
N TRP A 300 -13.79 1.41 -14.55
CA TRP A 300 -12.61 0.89 -13.88
C TRP A 300 -11.34 1.11 -14.69
N ASP A 301 -11.35 0.73 -15.97
CA ASP A 301 -10.20 0.90 -16.87
C ASP A 301 -9.86 2.38 -17.05
N ARG A 302 -10.88 3.23 -17.22
CA ARG A 302 -10.69 4.70 -17.26
C ARG A 302 -10.09 5.25 -15.96
N MET A 303 -10.44 4.66 -14.82
CA MET A 303 -9.86 5.06 -13.54
C MET A 303 -8.39 4.68 -13.46
N LEU A 304 -8.03 3.46 -13.88
CA LEU A 304 -6.63 3.03 -13.87
C LEU A 304 -5.78 3.81 -14.85
N ASP A 305 -6.25 4.00 -16.08
CA ASP A 305 -5.58 4.81 -17.10
C ASP A 305 -5.32 6.25 -16.59
N ARG A 306 -6.31 6.85 -15.93
CA ARG A 306 -6.14 8.16 -15.31
C ARG A 306 -5.17 8.16 -14.12
N VAL A 307 -5.23 7.15 -13.26
CA VAL A 307 -4.29 6.98 -12.15
C VAL A 307 -2.85 6.83 -12.67
N ARG A 308 -2.63 6.00 -13.70
CA ARG A 308 -1.34 5.81 -14.36
C ARG A 308 -0.80 7.12 -14.93
N ARG A 309 -1.55 7.81 -15.79
CA ARG A 309 -1.12 9.10 -16.35
C ARG A 309 -0.79 10.15 -15.27
N THR A 310 -1.46 10.09 -14.13
CA THR A 310 -1.18 11.02 -13.03
C THR A 310 0.10 10.63 -12.29
N ALA A 311 0.34 9.32 -12.09
CA ALA A 311 1.60 8.82 -11.56
C ALA A 311 2.78 9.18 -12.48
N ASP A 312 2.60 9.08 -13.80
CA ASP A 312 3.58 9.54 -14.79
C ASP A 312 3.94 11.01 -14.63
N LEU A 313 2.92 11.87 -14.55
CA LEU A 313 3.15 13.29 -14.35
C LEU A 313 3.90 13.56 -13.03
N ALA A 314 3.63 12.77 -11.99
CA ALA A 314 4.34 12.86 -10.72
C ALA A 314 5.81 12.42 -10.85
N ILE A 315 6.10 11.34 -11.61
CA ILE A 315 7.46 10.89 -11.93
C ILE A 315 8.22 12.03 -12.63
N HIS A 316 7.65 12.58 -13.70
CA HIS A 316 8.30 13.63 -14.48
C HIS A 316 8.59 14.87 -13.63
N ARG A 317 7.64 15.31 -12.80
CA ARG A 317 7.85 16.46 -11.90
C ARG A 317 8.92 16.23 -10.85
N MET A 318 8.99 15.01 -10.31
CA MET A 318 10.04 14.66 -9.36
C MET A 318 11.42 14.71 -10.01
N LEU A 319 11.54 14.23 -11.25
CA LEU A 319 12.80 14.29 -12.01
C LEU A 319 13.14 15.73 -12.41
N ASP A 320 12.16 16.54 -12.83
CA ASP A 320 12.34 17.96 -13.14
C ASP A 320 12.85 18.78 -11.94
N ALA A 321 12.54 18.35 -10.71
CA ALA A 321 12.98 19.00 -9.49
C ALA A 321 14.38 18.54 -9.02
N SER A 322 15.01 17.56 -9.68
CA SER A 322 16.37 17.14 -9.36
C SER A 322 17.36 18.22 -9.79
N PRO A 323 18.39 18.56 -8.97
CA PRO A 323 19.42 19.52 -9.34
C PRO A 323 20.18 19.15 -10.64
N ASP A 324 20.08 17.90 -11.08
CA ASP A 324 20.67 17.41 -12.33
C ASP A 324 19.96 17.92 -13.61
N PHE A 325 18.77 18.54 -13.50
CA PHE A 325 17.93 18.95 -14.64
C PHE A 325 17.49 20.42 -14.59
N ALA A 326 18.35 21.30 -14.08
CA ALA A 326 17.99 22.68 -13.73
C ALA A 326 17.51 23.58 -14.89
N ASP A 327 17.55 23.16 -16.15
CA ASP A 327 17.10 24.00 -17.27
C ASP A 327 16.23 23.25 -18.30
N GLY A 328 14.90 23.41 -18.17
CA GLY A 328 14.03 23.60 -19.33
C GLY A 328 13.52 22.36 -20.08
N ALA A 329 12.28 22.00 -19.76
CA ALA A 329 11.37 21.12 -20.50
C ALA A 329 11.62 20.96 -22.01
N ASN A 330 11.55 19.72 -22.52
CA ASN A 330 10.62 19.37 -23.61
C ASN A 330 10.51 17.86 -23.87
N GLN A 331 9.24 17.44 -24.05
CA GLN A 331 8.70 16.12 -24.41
C GLN A 331 8.95 14.97 -23.41
N ALA A 332 7.99 14.83 -22.50
CA ALA A 332 7.84 13.66 -21.64
C ALA A 332 7.49 12.43 -22.49
N THR A 333 8.40 11.45 -22.56
CA THR A 333 8.09 10.09 -23.01
C THR A 333 6.90 9.56 -22.21
N GLU A 334 5.88 8.98 -22.88
CA GLU A 334 4.77 8.29 -22.19
C GLU A 334 5.30 6.99 -21.58
N VAL A 335 5.87 7.10 -20.38
CA VAL A 335 6.56 6.02 -19.68
C VAL A 335 5.63 4.83 -19.39
N LEU A 336 4.33 5.06 -19.16
CA LEU A 336 3.34 3.99 -18.88
C LEU A 336 2.46 3.60 -20.06
N GLY A 337 2.65 4.24 -21.20
CA GLY A 337 2.09 3.81 -22.49
C GLY A 337 3.03 2.88 -23.27
N ALA A 338 4.28 2.72 -22.82
CA ALA A 338 5.34 2.04 -23.57
C ALA A 338 5.17 0.51 -23.67
N GLY A 339 4.50 -0.13 -22.70
CA GLY A 339 4.23 -1.57 -22.75
C GLY A 339 3.01 -1.92 -23.62
N ASP A 340 3.00 -3.13 -24.21
CA ASP A 340 1.82 -3.60 -24.96
C ASP A 340 0.59 -3.70 -24.02
N PRO A 341 -0.46 -2.88 -24.22
CA PRO A 341 -1.66 -2.94 -23.40
C PRO A 341 -2.45 -4.25 -23.57
N ARG A 342 -2.11 -5.07 -24.58
CA ARG A 342 -2.68 -6.41 -24.80
C ARG A 342 -1.92 -7.51 -24.07
N SER A 343 -0.66 -7.27 -23.72
CA SER A 343 0.07 -8.17 -22.83
C SER A 343 -0.64 -8.17 -21.47
N LYS A 344 -0.89 -9.37 -20.94
CA LYS A 344 -1.49 -9.56 -19.62
C LYS A 344 -0.54 -10.36 -18.74
N PRO A 345 0.70 -9.87 -18.51
CA PRO A 345 1.63 -10.55 -17.64
C PRO A 345 0.96 -10.75 -16.27
N THR A 346 1.12 -11.95 -15.74
CA THR A 346 0.48 -12.35 -14.48
C THR A 346 1.30 -11.94 -13.26
N SER A 347 2.55 -11.54 -13.50
CA SER A 347 3.52 -11.12 -12.50
C SER A 347 4.02 -9.70 -12.77
N LEU A 348 4.50 -9.06 -11.71
CA LEU A 348 5.09 -7.73 -11.70
C LEU A 348 6.46 -7.72 -12.40
N VAL A 349 7.29 -8.72 -12.16
CA VAL A 349 8.67 -8.76 -12.69
C VAL A 349 8.70 -8.68 -14.23
N PRO A 350 7.95 -9.50 -15.00
CA PRO A 350 7.89 -9.34 -16.45
C PRO A 350 7.35 -7.97 -16.83
N LEU A 351 6.30 -7.48 -16.17
CA LEU A 351 5.73 -6.18 -16.50
C LEU A 351 6.75 -5.03 -16.33
N ILE A 352 7.52 -5.04 -15.25
CA ILE A 352 8.56 -4.04 -15.01
C ILE A 352 9.70 -4.19 -16.02
N VAL A 353 10.19 -5.42 -16.25
CA VAL A 353 11.25 -5.69 -17.23
C VAL A 353 10.84 -5.25 -18.64
N ASP A 354 9.64 -5.64 -19.08
CA ASP A 354 9.12 -5.28 -20.40
C ASP A 354 8.98 -3.75 -20.53
N THR A 355 8.52 -3.07 -19.47
CA THR A 355 8.44 -1.60 -19.44
C THR A 355 9.82 -0.95 -19.46
N THR A 356 10.78 -1.46 -18.69
CA THR A 356 12.19 -1.02 -18.71
C THR A 356 12.76 -1.11 -20.11
N PHE A 357 12.61 -2.25 -20.79
CA PHE A 357 13.15 -2.43 -22.13
C PHE A 357 12.39 -1.62 -23.18
N ALA A 358 11.07 -1.46 -23.04
CA ALA A 358 10.31 -0.55 -23.90
C ALA A 358 10.81 0.90 -23.77
N LEU A 359 11.17 1.36 -22.57
CA LEU A 359 11.79 2.67 -22.36
C LEU A 359 13.17 2.75 -23.01
N VAL A 360 14.03 1.76 -22.79
CA VAL A 360 15.37 1.71 -23.40
C VAL A 360 15.28 1.71 -24.93
N GLN A 361 14.29 1.04 -25.51
CA GLN A 361 14.05 1.04 -26.96
C GLN A 361 13.62 2.40 -27.53
N THR A 362 13.17 3.34 -26.68
CA THR A 362 12.91 4.73 -27.12
C THR A 362 14.16 5.59 -27.19
N LEU A 363 15.29 5.12 -26.65
CA LEU A 363 16.58 5.82 -26.73
C LEU A 363 17.20 5.67 -28.14
N PRO A 364 18.08 6.60 -28.55
CA PRO A 364 18.81 6.48 -29.82
C PRO A 364 19.59 5.17 -29.94
N GLU A 365 19.63 4.59 -31.14
CA GLU A 365 20.43 3.39 -31.43
C GLU A 365 21.95 3.67 -31.44
N ALA A 366 22.34 4.93 -31.67
CA ALA A 366 23.74 5.33 -31.66
C ALA A 366 24.31 5.28 -30.23
N PRO A 367 25.61 4.99 -30.04
CA PRO A 367 26.24 5.02 -28.73
C PRO A 367 25.97 6.34 -28.01
N LEU A 368 25.43 6.25 -26.80
CA LEU A 368 25.18 7.39 -25.91
C LEU A 368 26.54 7.89 -25.38
N THR A 369 27.21 8.73 -26.16
CA THR A 369 28.54 9.28 -25.85
C THR A 369 28.49 10.80 -25.76
N GLY A 370 29.20 11.39 -24.79
CA GLY A 370 29.25 12.83 -24.59
C GLY A 370 28.14 13.36 -23.68
N GLU A 371 27.83 14.65 -23.78
CA GLU A 371 26.67 15.24 -23.09
C GLU A 371 25.38 14.76 -23.77
N LEU A 372 24.50 14.11 -23.00
CA LEU A 372 23.23 13.59 -23.48
C LEU A 372 22.11 14.61 -23.28
N PRO A 373 21.11 14.66 -24.16
CA PRO A 373 19.89 15.43 -23.92
C PRO A 373 19.19 14.99 -22.63
N ASP A 374 18.65 15.95 -21.87
CA ASP A 374 17.92 15.71 -20.62
C ASP A 374 16.81 14.67 -20.73
N ALA A 375 16.13 14.60 -21.88
CA ALA A 375 15.07 13.63 -22.15
C ALA A 375 15.59 12.17 -22.20
N GLU A 376 16.80 11.96 -22.72
CA GLU A 376 17.45 10.66 -22.81
C GLU A 376 17.96 10.23 -21.43
N VAL A 377 18.63 11.14 -20.71
CA VAL A 377 19.08 10.90 -19.32
C VAL A 377 17.87 10.56 -18.44
N ARG A 378 16.77 11.29 -18.58
CA ARG A 378 15.53 11.02 -17.84
C ARG A 378 14.96 9.64 -18.13
N THR A 379 14.91 9.26 -19.41
CA THR A 379 14.40 7.94 -19.83
C THR A 379 15.28 6.82 -19.26
N MET A 380 16.61 7.01 -19.29
CA MET A 380 17.55 6.08 -18.66
C MET A 380 17.35 5.98 -17.14
N MET A 381 17.24 7.10 -16.43
CA MET A 381 17.00 7.09 -14.98
C MET A 381 15.73 6.35 -14.60
N ILE A 382 14.63 6.57 -15.34
CA ILE A 382 13.37 5.85 -15.10
C ILE A 382 13.56 4.35 -15.37
N ALA A 383 14.21 3.97 -16.47
CA ALA A 383 14.51 2.58 -16.79
C ALA A 383 15.38 1.90 -15.71
N ASP A 384 16.40 2.60 -15.21
CA ASP A 384 17.29 2.15 -14.14
C ASP A 384 16.54 1.96 -12.82
N HIS A 385 15.67 2.92 -12.44
CA HIS A 385 14.86 2.79 -11.24
C HIS A 385 13.84 1.65 -11.33
N LEU A 386 13.31 1.37 -12.53
CA LEU A 386 12.46 0.21 -12.77
C LEU A 386 13.25 -1.10 -12.65
N ALA A 387 14.43 -1.17 -13.25
CA ALA A 387 15.31 -2.34 -13.13
C ALA A 387 15.72 -2.58 -11.67
N PHE A 388 16.08 -1.53 -10.94
CA PHE A 388 16.41 -1.60 -9.51
C PHE A 388 15.21 -2.03 -8.66
N GLY A 389 14.03 -1.47 -8.93
CA GLY A 389 12.80 -1.87 -8.27
C GLY A 389 12.44 -3.34 -8.51
N ALA A 390 12.76 -3.91 -9.68
CA ALA A 390 12.61 -5.35 -9.92
C ALA A 390 13.61 -6.17 -9.09
N MET A 391 14.86 -5.70 -8.92
CA MET A 391 15.88 -6.37 -8.12
C MET A 391 15.59 -6.35 -6.62
N GLU A 392 15.14 -5.23 -6.05
CA GLU A 392 14.82 -5.12 -4.61
C GLU A 392 13.73 -6.10 -4.16
N ARG A 393 12.90 -6.58 -5.09
CA ARG A 393 11.84 -7.55 -4.81
C ARG A 393 12.28 -8.99 -4.93
N VAL A 394 13.49 -9.25 -5.43
CA VAL A 394 14.01 -10.61 -5.45
C VAL A 394 14.53 -10.94 -4.05
N PRO A 395 14.03 -12.00 -3.39
CA PRO A 395 14.55 -12.40 -2.09
C PRO A 395 16.06 -12.67 -2.19
N PRO A 396 16.92 -12.02 -1.38
CA PRO A 396 18.37 -12.13 -1.53
C PRO A 396 18.92 -13.53 -1.24
N HIS A 397 18.10 -14.41 -0.67
CA HIS A 397 18.43 -15.80 -0.33
C HIS A 397 17.86 -16.81 -1.32
N GLU A 398 17.30 -16.37 -2.46
CA GLU A 398 16.77 -17.23 -3.51
C GLU A 398 17.59 -17.06 -4.81
N PRO A 399 18.72 -17.79 -4.96
CA PRO A 399 19.58 -17.70 -6.15
C PRO A 399 18.84 -17.98 -7.46
N GLU A 400 17.84 -18.87 -7.43
CA GLU A 400 17.01 -19.20 -8.59
C GLU A 400 16.16 -18.01 -9.05
N ALA A 401 15.64 -17.21 -8.11
CA ALA A 401 14.85 -16.02 -8.42
C ALA A 401 15.72 -14.91 -9.03
N LEU A 402 16.95 -14.73 -8.52
CA LEU A 402 17.94 -13.83 -9.13
C LEU A 402 18.33 -14.28 -10.53
N GLN A 403 18.57 -15.59 -10.72
CA GLN A 403 18.89 -16.15 -12.03
C GLN A 403 17.74 -15.99 -13.02
N ALA A 404 16.49 -16.16 -12.57
CA ALA A 404 15.30 -15.97 -13.40
C ALA A 404 15.14 -14.50 -13.83
N LEU A 405 15.36 -13.54 -12.91
CA LEU A 405 15.36 -12.11 -13.25
C LEU A 405 16.47 -11.78 -14.25
N ALA A 406 17.70 -12.23 -13.99
CA ALA A 406 18.83 -12.01 -14.89
C ALA A 406 18.58 -12.60 -16.28
N THR A 407 18.03 -13.82 -16.35
CA THR A 407 17.67 -14.47 -17.62
C THR A 407 16.63 -13.65 -18.38
N ARG A 408 15.62 -13.10 -17.69
CA ARG A 408 14.60 -12.25 -18.33
C ARG A 408 15.18 -10.94 -18.84
N LEU A 409 16.00 -10.26 -18.05
CA LEU A 409 16.71 -9.06 -18.49
C LEU A 409 17.56 -9.37 -19.73
N GLN A 410 18.25 -10.50 -19.74
CA GLN A 410 19.05 -10.95 -20.89
C GLN A 410 18.18 -11.26 -22.12
N LEU A 411 17.07 -11.98 -21.95
CA LEU A 411 16.16 -12.31 -23.05
C LEU A 411 15.50 -11.05 -23.63
N ALA A 412 15.05 -10.12 -22.77
CA ALA A 412 14.47 -8.85 -23.21
C ALA A 412 15.51 -7.96 -23.92
N ALA A 413 16.78 -7.99 -23.49
CA ALA A 413 17.88 -7.32 -24.20
C ALA A 413 18.19 -7.93 -25.57
N LEU A 414 17.99 -9.25 -25.72
CA LEU A 414 18.24 -9.98 -26.96
C LEU A 414 17.05 -9.95 -27.92
N ASP A 415 15.84 -9.61 -27.44
CA ASP A 415 14.63 -9.54 -28.26
C ASP A 415 14.63 -8.28 -29.13
N THR A 416 15.38 -8.36 -30.23
CA THR A 416 15.48 -7.34 -31.28
C THR A 416 14.35 -7.44 -32.31
N SER A 417 13.34 -8.28 -32.08
CA SER A 417 12.37 -8.66 -33.12
C SER A 417 11.36 -7.58 -33.54
N THR A 418 11.34 -6.41 -32.88
CA THR A 418 10.66 -5.18 -33.34
C THR A 418 11.53 -4.27 -34.22
N GLN A 419 12.77 -4.64 -34.54
CA GLN A 419 13.69 -3.87 -35.40
C GLN A 419 13.36 -3.95 -36.91
N GLY A 420 12.30 -4.66 -37.30
CA GLY A 420 12.07 -5.04 -38.70
C GLY A 420 10.72 -4.66 -39.29
N SER A 421 10.11 -3.50 -38.98
CA SER A 421 8.95 -2.99 -39.76
C SER A 421 8.61 -1.52 -39.45
N ARG A 422 9.37 -0.57 -40.01
CA ARG A 422 8.82 0.74 -40.41
C ARG A 422 9.44 1.16 -41.75
N PRO A 423 8.67 1.29 -42.84
CA PRO A 423 9.09 2.10 -43.99
C PRO A 423 9.11 3.59 -43.64
#